data_AF-A0AAD5BNX0-F1
#
_entry.id   AF-A0AAD5BNX0-F1
#
_cell.length_a   1.000
_cell.length_b   1.000
_cell.length_c   1.000
_cell.angle_alpha   90.00
_cell.angle_beta   90.00
_cell.angle_gamma   90.00
#
_symmetry.space_group_name_H-M   'P 1'
#
loop_
_entity.id
_entity.type
_entity.pdbx_description
1 polymer ?
#
loop_
_entity_poly.entity_id
_entity_poly.type
_entity_poly.pdbx_seq_one_letter_code
_entity_poly.pdbx_strand_id
1 'polypeptide(L)' 'MGTTDVRVDVKLNKYVWSRGIRSVPRRVRVRVARKRNDDEDATEELYSLVTVAEIPAEGLKGLGTKVIDDED' A
#
# COMPACT_ATOMS: atom_id res chain seq x y z
N MET A 1 9.96 -2.56 -7.04
CA MET A 1 9.55 -1.15 -6.86
C MET A 1 10.74 -0.21 -6.99
N GLY A 2 11.86 -0.44 -6.32
CA GLY A 2 13.12 0.26 -6.62
C GLY A 2 13.13 1.77 -6.36
N THR A 3 12.09 2.30 -5.71
CA THR A 3 12.02 3.70 -5.27
C THR A 3 12.51 3.78 -3.82
N THR A 4 13.25 4.83 -3.50
CA THR A 4 13.68 5.18 -2.14
C THR A 4 12.54 5.88 -1.37
N ASP A 5 11.73 6.69 -2.05
CA ASP A 5 10.52 7.31 -1.50
C ASP A 5 9.34 6.32 -1.48
N VAL A 6 8.84 6.02 -0.28
CA VAL A 6 7.66 5.18 -0.03
C VAL A 6 6.70 5.92 0.90
N ARG A 7 5.54 6.26 0.37
CA ARG A 7 4.48 7.00 1.08
C ARG A 7 3.38 6.04 1.50
N VAL A 8 3.08 6.02 2.80
CA VAL A 8 2.06 5.14 3.38
C VAL A 8 0.78 5.94 3.58
N ASP A 9 -0.33 5.44 3.02
CA ASP A 9 -1.63 6.08 3.19
C ASP A 9 -2.12 6.02 4.65
N VAL A 10 -2.86 7.05 5.06
CA VAL A 10 -3.37 7.18 6.42
C VAL A 10 -4.34 6.03 6.77
N LYS A 11 -5.13 5.52 5.81
CA LYS A 11 -6.04 4.40 6.06
C LYS A 11 -5.27 3.12 6.35
N LEU A 12 -4.14 2.89 5.66
CA LEU A 12 -3.27 1.75 5.94
C LEU A 12 -2.66 1.85 7.34
N ASN A 13 -2.19 3.03 7.74
CA ASN A 13 -1.70 3.25 9.10
C ASN A 13 -2.80 2.94 10.14
N LYS A 14 -4.01 3.49 9.97
CA LYS A 14 -5.14 3.19 10.85
C LYS A 14 -5.47 1.70 10.91
N TYR A 15 -5.40 0.99 9.79
CA TYR A 15 -5.66 -0.44 9.74
C TYR A 15 -4.61 -1.25 10.53
N VAL A 16 -3.33 -0.92 10.36
CA VAL A 16 -2.21 -1.56 11.10
C VAL A 16 -2.39 -1.38 12.61
N TRP A 17 -2.79 -0.19 13.06
CA TRP A 17 -2.96 0.12 14.47
C TRP A 17 -4.38 -0.15 15.02
N SER A 18 -5.30 -0.67 14.22
CA SER A 18 -6.71 -0.87 14.60
C SER A 18 -6.91 -1.82 15.79
N ARG A 19 -5.94 -2.71 16.04
CA ARG A 19 -5.94 -3.67 17.17
C ARG A 19 -4.99 -3.26 18.31
N GLY A 20 -4.45 -2.05 18.26
CA GLY A 20 -3.46 -1.54 19.22
C GLY A 20 -2.04 -2.06 18.99
N ILE A 21 -1.10 -1.55 19.80
CA ILE A 21 0.36 -1.76 19.63
C ILE A 21 0.82 -3.20 19.83
N ARG A 22 0.12 -3.99 20.64
CA ARG A 22 0.52 -5.38 20.95
C ARG A 22 -0.05 -6.43 20.01
N SER A 23 -1.09 -6.10 19.23
CA SER A 23 -1.88 -7.09 18.46
C SER A 23 -2.01 -6.72 16.98
N VAL A 24 -0.88 -6.36 16.36
CA VAL A 24 -0.85 -5.97 14.94
C VAL A 24 -1.32 -7.13 14.03
N PRO A 25 -2.11 -6.88 12.97
CA PRO A 25 -2.51 -7.92 12.03
C PRO A 25 -1.31 -8.67 11.43
N ARG A 26 -1.37 -10.01 11.42
CA ARG A 26 -0.26 -10.86 10.92
C ARG A 26 -0.03 -10.75 9.41
N ARG A 27 -1.07 -10.43 8.64
CA ARG A 27 -1.02 -10.27 7.18
C ARG A 27 -1.93 -9.11 6.80
N VAL A 28 -1.44 -8.24 5.93
CA VAL A 28 -2.19 -7.10 5.38
C VAL A 28 -2.11 -7.16 3.87
N ARG A 29 -3.24 -6.93 3.18
CA ARG A 29 -3.27 -6.78 1.74
C ARG A 29 -3.09 -5.30 1.41
N VAL A 30 -2.08 -4.99 0.60
CA VAL A 30 -1.77 -3.63 0.19
C VAL A 30 -1.79 -3.54 -1.33
N ARG A 31 -2.19 -2.37 -1.84
CA ARG A 31 -1.98 -1.97 -3.23
C ARG A 31 -0.78 -1.03 -3.24
N VAL A 32 0.17 -1.28 -4.13
CA VAL A 32 1.36 -0.45 -4.28
C VAL A 32 1.32 0.13 -5.68
N ALA A 33 1.20 1.45 -5.77
CA ALA A 33 1.22 2.18 -7.02
C ALA A 33 2.51 2.99 -7.11
N ARG A 34 3.21 2.89 -8.24
CA ARG A 34 4.38 3.73 -8.53
C ARG A 34 3.89 4.97 -9.28
N LYS A 35 4.09 6.15 -8.71
CA LYS A 35 3.64 7.42 -9.29
C LYS A 35 4.85 8.34 -9.54
N ARG A 36 4.70 9.25 -10.50
CA ARG A 36 5.66 10.34 -10.70
C ARG A 36 5.47 11.40 -9.62
N ASN A 37 6.58 11.97 -9.19
CA ASN A 37 6.58 13.11 -8.29
C ASN A 37 6.50 14.39 -9.14
N ASP A 38 5.43 15.15 -8.97
CA ASP A 38 5.21 16.40 -9.71
C ASP A 38 5.74 17.64 -8.96
N ASP A 39 6.43 17.43 -7.82
CA ASP A 39 7.06 18.48 -7.03
C ASP A 39 8.43 18.84 -7.62
N GLU A 40 8.62 20.11 -7.99
CA GLU A 40 9.82 20.61 -8.66
C GLU A 40 11.09 20.51 -7.78
N ASP A 41 10.93 20.45 -6.46
CA ASP A 41 12.02 20.32 -5.49
C ASP A 41 12.29 18.85 -5.08
N ALA A 42 11.64 17.88 -5.74
CA ALA A 42 11.80 16.47 -5.41
C ALA A 42 13.18 15.93 -5.80
N THR A 43 13.87 15.30 -4.84
CA THR A 43 15.14 14.59 -5.09
C THR A 43 14.95 13.34 -5.96
N GLU A 44 13.75 12.76 -5.94
CA GLU A 44 13.41 11.49 -6.60
C GLU A 44 12.21 11.68 -7.54
N GLU A 45 12.36 11.27 -8.80
CA GLU A 45 11.32 11.42 -9.84
C GLU A 45 10.10 10.52 -9.61
N LEU A 46 10.26 9.43 -8.85
CA LEU A 46 9.24 8.39 -8.67
C LEU A 46 9.10 8.04 -7.20
N TYR A 47 7.87 7.95 -6.72
CA TYR A 47 7.55 7.46 -5.39
C TYR A 47 6.59 6.28 -5.45
N SER A 48 6.63 5.43 -4.43
CA SER A 48 5.66 4.35 -4.24
C SER A 48 4.60 4.77 -3.23
N LEU A 49 3.33 4.82 -3.64
CA LEU A 49 2.19 5.02 -2.75
C LEU A 49 1.64 3.65 -2.33
N VAL A 50 1.56 3.42 -1.02
CA VAL A 50 1.05 2.17 -0.44
C VAL A 50 -0.30 2.44 0.21
N THR A 51 -1.36 1.84 -0.34
CA THR A 51 -2.73 1.92 0.17
C THR A 51 -3.21 0.57 0.69
N VAL A 52 -4.22 0.60 1.56
CA VAL A 52 -4.90 -0.63 1.97
C VAL A 52 -5.71 -1.17 0.79
N ALA A 53 -5.54 -2.45 0.48
CA ALA A 53 -6.35 -3.12 -0.54
C ALA A 53 -7.55 -3.79 0.13
N GLU A 54 -8.68 -3.81 -0.57
CA GLU A 54 -9.86 -4.53 -0.10
C GLU A 54 -9.56 -6.03 -0.02
N ILE A 55 -9.98 -6.64 1.09
CA ILE A 55 -9.86 -8.07 1.29
C ILE A 55 -11.13 -8.70 0.72
N PRO A 56 -11.04 -9.61 -0.27
CA PRO A 56 -12.21 -10.31 -0.77
C PRO A 56 -12.91 -11.06 0.35
N ALA A 57 -14.24 -11.22 0.26
CA ALA A 57 -15.04 -11.96 1.24
C ALA A 57 -14.55 -13.41 1.45
N GLU A 58 -13.91 -13.98 0.42
CA GLU A 58 -13.30 -15.32 0.38
C GLU A 58 -12.01 -15.44 1.23
N GLY A 59 -11.50 -14.31 1.75
CA GLY A 59 -10.34 -14.26 2.62
C GLY A 59 -9.01 -14.12 1.87
N LEU A 60 -7.90 -14.47 2.55
CA LEU A 60 -6.51 -14.25 2.08
C LEU A 60 -5.81 -15.52 1.57
N LYS A 61 -6.51 -16.66 1.56
CA LYS A 61 -5.92 -17.97 1.24
C LYS A 61 -5.94 -18.16 -0.28
N GLY A 62 -4.81 -18.51 -0.88
CA GLY A 62 -4.70 -18.74 -2.32
C GLY A 62 -4.58 -17.48 -3.18
N LEU A 63 -4.64 -16.27 -2.60
CA LEU A 63 -4.41 -15.04 -3.35
C LEU A 63 -2.91 -14.76 -3.57
N GLY A 64 -2.47 -14.87 -4.82
CA GLY A 64 -1.16 -14.39 -5.28
C GLY A 64 -1.10 -12.87 -5.42
N THR A 65 0.05 -12.35 -5.84
CA THR A 65 0.20 -10.95 -6.26
C THR A 65 -0.41 -10.76 -7.64
N LYS A 66 -1.24 -9.73 -7.81
CA LYS A 66 -1.85 -9.36 -9.09
C LYS A 66 -1.43 -7.94 -9.45
N VAL A 67 -1.17 -7.70 -10.72
CA VAL A 67 -1.08 -6.35 -11.26
C VAL A 67 -2.51 -5.83 -11.39
N ILE A 68 -2.74 -4.60 -10.96
CA ILE A 68 -4.05 -3.95 -10.96
C ILE A 68 -3.94 -2.79 -11.95
N ASP A 69 -4.88 -2.68 -12.88
CA ASP A 69 -5.01 -1.50 -13.73
C ASP A 69 -5.67 -0.36 -12.94
N ASP A 70 -5.20 0.87 -13.14
CA ASP A 70 -5.71 2.03 -12.41
C ASP A 70 -7.14 2.46 -12.82
N GLU A 71 -7.76 1.74 -13.76
CA GLU A 71 -9.16 1.91 -14.17
C GLU A 71 -10.17 1.13 -13.28
N ASP A 72 -9.70 0.28 -12.36
CA ASP A 72 -10.51 -0.45 -11.36
C ASP A 72 -10.23 -0.03 -9.89
#